data_AF-A0A371CLP2-F1
#
_entry.id   AF-A0A371CLP2-F1
#
_cell.length_a   1.000
_cell.length_b   1.000
_cell.length_c   1.000
_cell.angle_alpha   90.00
_cell.angle_beta   90.00
_cell.angle_gamma   90.00
#
_symmetry.space_group_name_H-M   'P 1'
#
loop_
_entity.id
_entity.type
_entity.pdbx_description
1 polymer ?
#
loop_
_entity_poly.entity_id
_entity_poly.type
_entity_poly.pdbx_seq_one_letter_code
_entity_poly.pdbx_strand_id
1 'polypeptide(L)'
;WGRRMKESGALLSAILRVVHPEMYAAGKASLSRMSADPSIAAALRTWPTVFNTVQIISNRATPFHRDTSGAPPWFDVLMTLGPYDRAELVLRNLGIQIAYKPGTIAPICSQLVHHGVREVPMW
;
A
#
# COMPACT_ATOMS: atom_id res chain seq x y z
N TRP A 1 10.45 -1.57 13.88
CA TRP A 1 9.18 -1.45 13.13
C TRP A 1 8.82 -2.76 12.44
N GLY A 2 9.66 -3.30 11.53
CA GLY A 2 9.34 -4.50 10.73
C GLY A 2 8.83 -5.71 11.53
N ARG A 3 9.51 -6.07 12.64
CA ARG A 3 9.03 -7.13 13.55
C ARG A 3 7.63 -6.87 14.13
N ARG A 4 7.32 -5.63 14.50
CA ARG A 4 6.02 -5.23 15.08
C ARG A 4 4.90 -5.21 14.03
N MET A 5 5.24 -5.04 12.75
CA MET A 5 4.31 -5.02 11.63
C MET A 5 4.16 -6.38 10.95
N LYS A 6 4.77 -7.44 11.48
CA LYS A 6 4.84 -8.75 10.83
C LYS A 6 3.45 -9.29 10.50
N GLU A 7 2.49 -9.17 11.42
CA GLU A 7 1.12 -9.65 11.23
C GLU A 7 0.38 -8.83 10.18
N SER A 8 0.33 -7.50 10.33
CA SER A 8 -0.33 -6.62 9.35
C SER A 8 0.31 -6.74 7.96
N GLY A 9 1.63 -6.87 7.88
CA GLY A 9 2.33 -7.03 6.62
C GLY A 9 2.08 -8.39 5.95
N ALA A 10 1.98 -9.45 6.75
CA ALA A 10 1.56 -10.76 6.26
C ALA A 10 0.11 -10.71 5.74
N LEU A 11 -0.79 -10.00 6.42
CA LEU A 11 -2.16 -9.79 5.96
C LEU A 11 -2.22 -9.04 4.63
N LEU A 12 -1.49 -7.93 4.49
CA LEU A 12 -1.40 -7.19 3.22
C LEU A 12 -0.87 -8.07 2.09
N SER A 13 0.15 -8.89 2.39
CA SER A 13 0.70 -9.84 1.42
C SER A 13 -0.28 -10.95 1.06
N ALA A 14 -1.09 -11.41 2.01
CA ALA A 14 -2.15 -12.40 1.78
C ALA A 14 -3.28 -11.83 0.93
N ILE A 15 -3.69 -10.59 1.17
CA ILE A 15 -4.66 -9.88 0.32
C ILE A 15 -4.12 -9.78 -1.10
N LEU A 16 -2.86 -9.33 -1.29
CA LEU A 16 -2.24 -9.25 -2.61
C LEU A 16 -2.21 -10.62 -3.30
N ARG A 17 -1.90 -11.69 -2.57
CA ARG A 17 -1.92 -13.06 -3.10
C ARG A 17 -3.29 -13.45 -3.67
N VAL A 18 -4.39 -12.95 -3.10
CA VAL A 18 -5.75 -13.22 -3.58
C VAL A 18 -6.10 -12.34 -4.77
N VAL A 19 -5.88 -11.03 -4.67
CA VAL A 19 -6.36 -10.06 -5.68
C VAL A 19 -5.42 -9.93 -6.88
N HIS A 20 -4.13 -10.24 -6.72
CA HIS A 20 -3.12 -10.22 -7.79
C HIS A 20 -2.00 -11.26 -7.53
N PRO A 21 -2.28 -12.57 -7.72
CA PRO A 21 -1.35 -13.66 -7.38
C PRO A 21 0.02 -13.57 -8.06
N GLU A 22 0.04 -13.13 -9.33
CA GLU A 22 1.27 -12.98 -10.11
C GLU A 22 2.20 -11.91 -9.52
N MET A 23 1.65 -10.76 -9.12
CA MET A 23 2.42 -9.70 -8.47
C MET A 23 2.94 -10.14 -7.10
N TYR A 24 2.13 -10.88 -6.32
CA TYR A 24 2.59 -11.49 -5.08
C TYR A 24 3.81 -12.41 -5.29
N ALA A 25 3.73 -13.30 -6.30
CA ALA A 25 4.82 -14.21 -6.63
C ALA A 25 6.08 -13.45 -7.08
N ALA A 26 5.91 -12.42 -7.92
CA ALA A 26 7.00 -11.56 -8.38
C ALA A 26 7.66 -10.82 -7.21
N GLY A 27 6.89 -10.21 -6.31
CA GLY A 27 7.39 -9.52 -5.12
C GLY A 27 8.19 -10.46 -4.21
N LYS A 28 7.65 -11.66 -3.94
CA LYS A 28 8.35 -12.69 -3.16
C LYS A 28 9.69 -13.09 -3.79
N ALA A 29 9.70 -13.35 -5.10
CA ALA A 29 10.92 -13.72 -5.82
C ALA A 29 11.96 -12.58 -5.80
N SER A 30 11.51 -11.32 -5.96
CA SER A 30 12.38 -10.15 -5.88
C SER A 30 13.03 -10.01 -4.51
N LEU A 31 12.26 -10.13 -3.41
CA LEU A 31 12.82 -10.10 -2.07
C LEU A 31 13.79 -11.25 -1.79
N SER A 32 13.52 -12.45 -2.29
CA SER A 32 14.46 -13.58 -2.21
C SER A 32 15.77 -13.28 -2.92
N ARG A 33 15.73 -12.68 -4.13
CA ARG A 33 16.96 -12.28 -4.85
C ARG A 33 17.71 -11.17 -4.12
N MET A 34 17.00 -10.17 -3.61
CA MET A 34 17.57 -9.09 -2.81
C MET A 34 18.24 -9.61 -1.53
N SER A 35 17.75 -10.71 -0.94
CA SER A 35 18.37 -11.28 0.27
C SER A 35 19.78 -11.84 0.07
N ALA A 36 20.22 -12.03 -1.19
CA ALA A 36 21.58 -12.40 -1.51
C ALA A 36 22.58 -11.25 -1.33
N ASP A 37 22.12 -9.99 -1.33
CA ASP A 37 22.95 -8.82 -1.05
C ASP A 37 23.17 -8.68 0.48
N PRO A 38 24.43 -8.84 0.96
CA PRO A 38 24.74 -8.77 2.39
C PRO A 38 24.39 -7.42 3.03
N SER A 39 24.38 -6.33 2.24
CA SER A 39 24.10 -4.97 2.73
C SER A 39 22.65 -4.80 3.20
N ILE A 40 21.72 -5.57 2.64
CA ILE A 40 20.28 -5.48 2.94
C ILE A 40 19.71 -6.74 3.60
N ALA A 41 20.45 -7.85 3.61
CA ALA A 41 20.01 -9.11 4.21
C ALA A 41 19.52 -8.95 5.66
N ALA A 42 20.18 -8.09 6.46
CA ALA A 42 19.77 -7.82 7.83
C ALA A 42 18.40 -7.14 7.95
N ALA A 43 18.11 -6.18 7.07
CA ALA A 43 16.81 -5.50 7.03
C ALA A 43 15.70 -6.47 6.58
N LEU A 44 15.97 -7.27 5.54
CA LEU A 44 15.02 -8.24 4.97
C LEU A 44 14.60 -9.32 5.96
N ARG A 45 15.46 -9.73 6.89
CA ARG A 45 15.10 -10.67 7.97
C ARG A 45 13.92 -10.20 8.85
N THR A 46 13.68 -8.90 8.91
CA THR A 46 12.57 -8.33 9.69
C THR A 46 11.51 -7.65 8.83
N TRP A 47 11.63 -7.75 7.51
CA TRP A 47 10.75 -7.09 6.57
C TRP A 47 9.37 -7.78 6.54
N PRO A 48 8.26 -7.03 6.65
CA PRO A 48 6.96 -7.64 6.95
C PRO A 48 6.08 -7.93 5.73
N THR A 49 6.43 -7.49 4.51
CA THR A 49 5.56 -7.62 3.32
C THR A 49 6.29 -8.17 2.11
N VAL A 50 5.56 -8.51 1.03
CA VAL A 50 6.13 -8.84 -0.29
C VAL A 50 6.47 -7.62 -1.16
N PHE A 51 6.13 -6.41 -0.69
CA PHE A 51 6.55 -5.16 -1.32
C PHE A 51 7.99 -4.83 -0.90
N ASN A 52 8.75 -4.12 -1.73
CA ASN A 52 10.10 -3.67 -1.37
C ASN A 52 10.10 -2.33 -0.62
N THR A 53 8.96 -1.66 -0.48
CA THR A 53 8.84 -0.35 0.17
C THR A 53 7.50 -0.23 0.88
N VAL A 54 7.47 0.54 1.96
CA VAL A 54 6.26 0.97 2.66
C VAL A 54 6.38 2.46 2.94
N GLN A 55 5.32 3.22 2.66
CA GLN A 55 5.21 4.64 2.98
C GLN A 55 4.19 4.82 4.10
N ILE A 56 4.49 5.74 5.03
CA ILE A 56 3.57 6.12 6.11
C ILE A 56 3.26 7.60 5.92
N ILE A 57 2.00 7.90 5.63
CA ILE A 57 1.51 9.27 5.43
C ILE A 57 0.69 9.64 6.65
N SER A 58 1.14 10.65 7.39
CA SER A 58 0.44 11.18 8.57
C SER A 58 -0.25 12.51 8.25
N ASN A 59 -0.94 12.57 7.12
CA ASN A 59 -1.71 13.74 6.69
C ASN A 59 -3.20 13.42 6.73
N ARG A 60 -4.04 14.43 6.99
CA ARG A 60 -5.50 14.32 6.94
C ARG A 60 -6.09 14.47 5.53
N ALA A 61 -5.24 14.73 4.56
CA ALA A 61 -5.57 14.84 3.15
C ALA A 61 -4.39 14.35 2.32
N THR A 62 -4.65 13.95 1.08
CA THR A 62 -3.60 13.70 0.09
C THR A 62 -4.05 14.30 -1.23
N PRO A 63 -3.27 15.24 -1.82
CA PRO A 63 -3.60 15.84 -3.11
C PRO A 63 -3.87 14.80 -4.19
N PHE A 64 -4.67 15.14 -5.20
CA PHE A 64 -4.93 14.21 -6.30
C PHE A 64 -3.68 14.05 -7.17
N HIS A 65 -3.15 12.83 -7.25
CA HIS A 65 -1.93 12.53 -7.99
C HIS A 65 -1.97 11.13 -8.62
N ARG A 66 -0.96 10.85 -9.43
CA ARG A 66 -0.58 9.50 -9.84
C ARG A 66 0.80 9.24 -9.28
N ASP A 67 1.04 8.01 -8.89
CA ASP A 67 2.40 7.62 -8.54
C ASP A 67 3.23 7.48 -9.80
N THR A 68 4.52 7.79 -9.67
CA THR A 68 5.51 7.73 -10.76
C THR A 68 6.34 6.45 -10.72
N SER A 69 6.17 5.65 -9.67
CA SER A 69 6.88 4.39 -9.46
C SER A 69 5.98 3.20 -9.83
N GLY A 70 6.61 2.08 -10.19
CA GLY A 70 5.90 0.87 -10.62
C GLY A 70 5.71 0.78 -12.13
N ALA A 71 4.85 -0.15 -12.55
CA ALA A 71 4.46 -0.36 -13.94
C ALA A 71 3.05 -0.96 -13.96
N PRO A 72 2.14 -0.58 -14.89
CA PRO A 72 0.88 -1.28 -15.02
C PRO A 72 1.11 -2.77 -15.37
N PRO A 73 0.33 -3.71 -14.82
CA PRO A 73 -0.85 -3.52 -13.97
C PRO A 73 -0.57 -3.58 -12.45
N TRP A 74 0.65 -3.27 -11.99
CA TRP A 74 1.04 -3.41 -10.58
C TRP A 74 0.17 -2.56 -9.65
N PHE A 75 -0.09 -3.10 -8.45
CA PHE A 75 -0.89 -2.45 -7.42
C PHE A 75 -0.04 -1.86 -6.31
N ASP A 76 -0.38 -0.65 -5.90
CA ASP A 76 -0.14 -0.20 -4.55
C ASP A 76 -1.32 -0.61 -3.68
N VAL A 77 -1.02 -1.04 -2.45
CA VAL A 77 -2.04 -1.43 -1.47
C VAL A 77 -2.13 -0.33 -0.43
N LEU A 78 -3.13 0.52 -0.59
CA LEU A 78 -3.38 1.62 0.33
C LEU A 78 -4.13 1.11 1.56
N MET A 79 -3.73 1.57 2.74
CA MET A 79 -4.42 1.30 4.00
C MET A 79 -4.56 2.61 4.78
N THR A 80 -5.71 2.80 5.39
CA THR A 80 -5.96 3.94 6.27
C THR A 80 -6.17 3.49 7.71
N LEU A 81 -5.65 4.28 8.64
CA LEU A 81 -5.58 3.97 10.07
C LEU A 81 -5.83 5.23 10.89
N GLY A 82 -6.14 5.03 12.18
CA GLY A 82 -6.30 6.11 13.13
C GLY A 82 -7.77 6.48 13.39
N PRO A 83 -8.01 7.32 14.41
CA PRO A 83 -9.35 7.72 14.80
C PRO A 83 -9.85 8.85 13.87
N TYR A 84 -10.86 8.55 13.06
CA TYR A 84 -11.63 9.56 12.33
C TYR A 84 -13.00 8.99 11.94
N ASP A 85 -13.98 9.87 11.80
CA ASP A 85 -15.35 9.47 11.47
C ASP A 85 -15.56 9.28 9.97
N ARG A 86 -15.01 10.20 9.16
CA ARG A 86 -15.22 10.23 7.72
C ARG A 86 -13.97 10.61 6.96
N ALA A 87 -13.54 9.73 6.07
CA ALA A 87 -12.58 10.02 5.01
C ALA A 87 -13.10 9.45 3.69
N GLU A 88 -12.67 10.04 2.58
CA GLU A 88 -13.08 9.64 1.23
C GLU A 88 -11.85 9.46 0.36
N LEU A 89 -11.69 8.24 -0.16
CA LEU A 89 -10.73 7.95 -1.22
C LEU A 89 -11.44 8.19 -2.56
N VAL A 90 -10.85 9.04 -3.38
CA VAL A 90 -11.40 9.43 -4.68
C VAL A 90 -10.50 8.89 -5.76
N LEU A 91 -11.07 8.15 -6.71
CA LEU A 91 -10.41 7.66 -7.92
C LEU A 91 -10.91 8.52 -9.09
N ARG A 92 -10.30 9.69 -9.24
CA ARG A 92 -10.85 10.84 -9.98
C ARG A 92 -11.12 10.54 -11.45
N ASN A 93 -10.19 9.88 -12.13
CA ASN A 93 -10.34 9.52 -13.55
C ASN A 93 -11.31 8.35 -13.79
N LEU A 94 -11.79 7.69 -12.73
CA LEU A 94 -12.81 6.66 -12.80
C LEU A 94 -14.20 7.18 -12.37
N GLY A 95 -14.30 8.42 -11.88
CA GLY A 95 -15.54 8.96 -11.32
C GLY A 95 -16.01 8.23 -10.05
N ILE A 96 -15.11 7.54 -9.34
CA ILE A 96 -15.43 6.74 -8.15
C ILE A 96 -15.04 7.49 -6.89
N GLN A 97 -15.92 7.46 -5.90
CA GLN A 97 -15.69 7.96 -4.55
C GLN A 97 -16.15 6.89 -3.56
N ILE A 98 -15.27 6.50 -2.65
CA ILE A 98 -15.55 5.45 -1.68
C ILE A 98 -15.30 5.95 -0.26
N ALA A 99 -16.19 5.52 0.64
CA ALA A 99 -16.00 5.73 2.07
C ALA A 99 -14.73 5.00 2.51
N TYR A 100 -13.75 5.74 3.01
CA TYR A 100 -12.43 5.23 3.35
C TYR A 100 -12.29 5.17 4.87
N LYS A 101 -13.03 4.26 5.51
CA LYS A 101 -13.09 4.10 6.97
C LYS A 101 -11.78 3.51 7.54
N PRO A 102 -11.44 3.73 8.82
CA PRO A 102 -10.26 3.11 9.42
C PRO A 102 -10.25 1.60 9.20
N GLY A 103 -9.11 1.06 8.77
CA GLY A 103 -8.97 -0.36 8.42
C GLY A 103 -9.37 -0.74 6.98
N THR A 104 -9.86 0.21 6.17
CA THR A 104 -10.11 -0.05 4.75
C THR A 104 -8.78 -0.27 4.01
N ILE A 105 -8.75 -1.27 3.15
CA ILE A 105 -7.62 -1.62 2.29
C ILE A 105 -8.07 -1.48 0.83
N ALA A 106 -7.31 -0.71 0.04
CA ALA A 106 -7.62 -0.43 -1.36
C ALA A 106 -6.41 -0.75 -2.25
N PRO A 107 -6.37 -1.93 -2.87
CA PRO A 107 -5.43 -2.23 -3.95
C PRO A 107 -5.80 -1.43 -5.20
N ILE A 108 -4.89 -0.59 -5.70
CA ILE A 108 -5.09 0.20 -6.91
C ILE A 108 -3.83 0.20 -7.77
N CYS A 109 -3.99 0.30 -9.09
CA CYS A 109 -2.87 0.63 -9.98
C CYS A 109 -2.66 2.16 -9.97
N SER A 110 -1.89 2.65 -9.00
CA SER A 110 -1.65 4.06 -8.69
C SER A 110 -1.07 4.89 -9.85
N GLN A 111 -0.31 4.25 -10.74
CA GLN A 111 0.25 4.87 -11.94
C GLN A 111 -0.83 5.18 -12.99
N LEU A 112 -1.91 4.40 -13.03
CA LEU A 112 -3.06 4.64 -13.93
C LEU A 112 -4.12 5.50 -13.26
N VAL A 113 -4.42 5.21 -11.99
CA VAL A 113 -5.53 5.80 -11.25
C VAL A 113 -5.10 7.13 -10.62
N HIS A 114 -5.74 8.22 -11.06
CA HIS A 114 -5.58 9.55 -10.45
C HIS A 114 -6.32 9.57 -9.12
N HIS A 115 -5.60 9.43 -8.01
CA HIS A 115 -6.19 9.17 -6.70
C HIS A 115 -5.77 10.21 -5.65
N GLY A 116 -6.55 10.30 -4.58
CA GLY A 116 -6.27 11.16 -3.44
C GLY A 116 -7.29 10.99 -2.33
N VAL A 117 -6.99 11.53 -1.16
CA VAL A 117 -7.86 11.49 0.02
C VAL A 117 -8.30 12.91 0.33
N ARG A 118 -9.62 13.14 0.40
CA ARG A 118 -10.15 14.46 0.79
C ARG A 118 -9.82 14.77 2.24
N GLU A 119 -9.79 16.06 2.56
CA GLU A 119 -9.55 16.52 3.92
C GLU A 119 -10.57 15.92 4.91
N VAL A 120 -10.02 15.31 5.97
CA VAL A 120 -10.78 14.80 7.10
C VAL A 120 -11.00 15.93 8.12
N PRO A 121 -12.25 16.35 8.40
CA PRO A 121 -12.55 17.42 9.34
C PRO A 121 -11.94 17.18 10.73
N MET A 122 -11.56 18.27 11.42
CA MET A 122 -11.28 18.23 12.86
C MET A 122 -12.61 18.11 13.62
N TRP A 123 -12.59 17.35 14.72
CA TRP A 123 -13.55 17.51 15.80
C TRP A 123 -13.29 18.82 16.54
#